data_AF-Q46T74-F1
#
_entry.id   AF-Q46T74-F1
#
_cell.length_a   1.000
_cell.length_b   1.000
_cell.length_c   1.000
_cell.angle_alpha   90.00
_cell.angle_beta   90.00
_cell.angle_gamma   90.00
#
_symmetry.space_group_name_H-M   'P 1'
#
loop_
_entity.id
_entity.type
_entity.pdbx_description
1 polymer ?
#
loop_
_entity_poly.entity_id
_entity_poly.type
_entity_poly.pdbx_seq_one_letter_code
_entity_poly.pdbx_strand_id
1 'polypeptide(L)'
;MPSGSHEHSAPYRGYRIHIAALRYGGQHDGWWTLRAHIWQQGHALPDQYPNSGVRFACAADASRAGLAWGRETIDRLIANRQAEEEASFS
;
A
#
# COMPACT_ATOMS: atom_id res chain seq x y z
N MET A 1 11.21 15.56 8.77
CA MET A 1 9.77 15.24 8.85
C MET A 1 9.09 15.57 7.54
N PRO A 2 8.01 14.88 7.12
CA PRO A 2 7.25 15.25 5.93
C PRO A 2 6.63 16.65 6.09
N SER A 3 6.57 17.43 5.01
CA SER A 3 5.97 18.76 4.96
C SER A 3 4.46 18.73 4.70
N GLY A 4 3.89 17.57 4.41
CA GLY A 4 2.46 17.34 4.29
C GLY A 4 2.15 15.86 4.04
N SER A 5 0.88 15.48 4.17
CA SER A 5 0.41 14.13 3.83
C SER A 5 -0.94 14.18 3.11
N HIS A 6 -1.19 13.14 2.32
CA HIS A 6 -2.49 12.80 1.78
C HIS A 6 -2.74 11.32 2.05
N GLU A 7 -3.73 11.04 2.89
CA GLU A 7 -4.03 9.69 3.37
C GLU A 7 -5.38 9.23 2.83
N HIS A 8 -5.43 7.97 2.39
CA HIS A 8 -6.63 7.35 1.86
C HIS A 8 -6.64 5.86 2.21
N SER A 9 -7.83 5.31 2.46
CA SER A 9 -8.02 3.88 2.67
C SER A 9 -9.06 3.33 1.72
N ALA A 10 -8.75 2.21 1.05
CA ALA A 10 -9.63 1.57 0.09
C ALA A 10 -9.93 0.12 0.52
N PRO A 11 -11.21 -0.30 0.57
CA PRO A 11 -11.57 -1.70 0.78
C PRO A 11 -11.29 -2.52 -0.49
N TYR A 12 -10.81 -3.76 -0.34
CA TYR A 12 -10.62 -4.70 -1.44
C TYR A 12 -10.68 -6.15 -0.94
N ARG A 13 -11.62 -6.95 -1.45
CA ARG A 13 -11.78 -8.39 -1.15
C ARG A 13 -11.76 -8.77 0.35
N GLY A 14 -12.38 -7.94 1.20
CA GLY A 14 -12.41 -8.16 2.67
C GLY A 14 -11.18 -7.63 3.42
N TYR A 15 -10.21 -7.07 2.71
CA TYR A 15 -9.06 -6.36 3.25
C TYR A 15 -9.24 -4.85 3.11
N ARG A 16 -8.39 -4.09 3.80
CA ARG A 16 -8.29 -2.63 3.67
C ARG A 16 -6.85 -2.26 3.29
N ILE A 17 -6.71 -1.51 2.21
CA ILE A 17 -5.42 -0.95 1.77
C ILE A 17 -5.36 0.47 2.34
N HIS A 18 -4.46 0.71 3.29
CA HIS A 18 -4.18 2.03 3.83
C HIS A 18 -2.99 2.65 3.09
N ILE A 19 -3.16 3.86 2.58
CA ILE A 19 -2.20 4.54 1.72
C ILE A 19 -1.92 5.93 2.29
N ALA A 20 -0.64 6.24 2.47
CA ALA A 20 -0.15 7.56 2.86
C ALA A 20 0.84 8.08 1.81
N ALA A 21 0.43 9.09 1.06
CA ALA A 21 1.34 9.87 0.22
C ALA A 21 1.93 10.99 1.09
N LEU A 22 3.25 10.98 1.26
CA LEU A 22 3.96 11.92 2.14
C LEU A 22 4.76 12.91 1.30
N ARG A 23 4.57 14.21 1.54
CA ARG A 23 5.31 15.28 0.88
C ARG A 23 6.60 15.57 1.64
N TYR A 24 7.69 15.74 0.90
CA TYR A 24 8.99 16.20 1.40
C TYR A 24 9.49 17.36 0.55
N GLY A 25 10.53 18.06 1.00
CA GLY A 25 11.06 19.25 0.32
C GLY A 25 10.23 20.52 0.58
N GLY A 26 10.69 21.62 -0.02
CA GLY A 26 10.10 22.95 0.10
C GLY A 26 8.86 23.14 -0.77
N GLN A 27 8.39 24.38 -0.91
CA GLN A 27 7.17 24.70 -1.66
C GLN A 27 7.31 24.42 -3.16
N HIS A 28 8.51 24.65 -3.73
CA HIS A 28 8.76 24.61 -5.18
C HIS A 28 9.53 23.39 -5.67
N ASP A 29 10.22 22.69 -4.77
CA ASP A 29 11.07 21.52 -5.05
C ASP A 29 10.56 20.25 -4.34
N GLY A 30 9.29 20.27 -3.92
CA GLY A 30 8.71 19.18 -3.15
C GLY A 30 8.50 17.91 -3.97
N TRP A 31 8.68 16.76 -3.34
CA TRP A 31 8.38 15.45 -3.92
C TRP A 31 7.49 14.64 -2.99
N TRP A 32 6.79 13.66 -3.56
CA TRP A 32 5.93 12.76 -2.82
C TRP A 32 6.56 11.38 -2.72
N THR A 33 6.40 10.71 -1.58
CA THR A 33 6.76 9.30 -1.40
C THR A 33 5.52 8.53 -0.97
N LEU A 34 5.53 7.22 -1.18
CA LEU A 34 4.42 6.33 -0.83
C LEU A 34 4.78 5.49 0.39
N ARG A 35 3.83 5.41 1.34
CA ARG A 35 3.74 4.32 2.31
C ARG A 35 2.38 3.67 2.17
N ALA A 36 2.32 2.35 2.20
CA ALA A 36 1.05 1.65 2.25
C ALA A 36 1.14 0.38 3.08
N HIS A 37 0.03 0.03 3.71
CA HIS A 37 -0.12 -1.14 4.58
C HIS A 37 -1.45 -1.84 4.26
N ILE A 38 -1.46 -3.16 4.41
CA ILE A 38 -2.68 -3.95 4.28
C ILE A 38 -3.21 -4.29 5.67
N TRP A 39 -4.52 -4.20 5.83
CA TRP A 39 -5.21 -4.53 7.07
C TRP A 39 -6.26 -5.60 6.79
N GLN A 40 -6.38 -6.56 7.71
CA GLN A 40 -7.42 -7.58 7.71
C GLN A 40 -8.05 -7.63 9.10
N GLN A 41 -9.38 -7.55 9.17
CA GLN A 41 -10.14 -7.67 10.43
C GLN A 41 -9.63 -6.76 11.58
N GLY A 42 -9.12 -5.57 11.24
CA GLY A 42 -8.61 -4.61 12.23
C GLY A 42 -7.13 -4.79 12.61
N HIS A 43 -6.44 -5.77 12.03
CA HIS A 43 -5.01 -5.99 12.24
C HIS A 43 -4.21 -5.62 10.98
N ALA A 44 -3.08 -4.93 11.16
CA ALA A 44 -2.12 -4.69 10.09
C ALA A 44 -1.36 -5.99 9.77
N LEU A 45 -1.29 -6.33 8.49
CA LEU A 45 -0.48 -7.43 7.99
C LEU A 45 1.00 -7.01 7.91
N PRO A 46 1.94 -7.98 7.91
CA PRO A 46 3.37 -7.69 7.82
C PRO A 46 3.77 -7.07 6.47
N ASP A 47 3.00 -7.32 5.40
CA ASP A 47 3.24 -6.73 4.09
C ASP A 47 3.04 -5.21 4.10
N GLN A 48 4.12 -4.50 3.78
CA GLN A 48 4.14 -3.06 3.60
C GLN A 48 4.72 -2.70 2.24
N TYR A 49 4.32 -1.55 1.72
CA TYR A 49 4.88 -1.05 0.47
C TYR A 49 6.41 -0.95 0.61
N PRO A 50 7.18 -1.50 -0.34
CA PRO A 50 8.62 -1.51 -0.23
C PRO A 50 9.16 -0.09 -0.14
N ASN A 51 10.11 0.15 0.77
CA ASN A 51 10.81 1.43 0.85
C ASN A 51 11.82 1.54 -0.30
N SER A 52 11.30 1.73 -1.51
CA SER A 52 12.05 1.72 -2.77
C SER A 52 12.76 3.05 -3.07
N GLY A 53 12.54 4.08 -2.26
CA GLY A 53 13.04 5.44 -2.54
C GLY A 53 12.37 6.12 -3.73
N VAL A 54 11.32 5.52 -4.29
CA VAL A 54 10.56 6.09 -5.41
C VAL A 54 9.95 7.43 -5.01
N ARG A 55 10.09 8.40 -5.92
CA ARG A 55 9.53 9.74 -5.80
C ARG A 55 8.43 9.94 -6.83
N PHE A 56 7.36 10.58 -6.42
CA PHE A 56 6.21 10.91 -7.25
C PHE A 56 6.10 12.43 -7.40
N ALA A 57 5.67 12.87 -8.58
CA ALA A 57 5.44 14.29 -8.86
C ALA A 57 4.24 14.84 -8.07
N CYS A 58 3.24 14.00 -7.78
CA CYS A 58 2.06 14.41 -7.03
C CYS A 58 1.53 13.31 -6.09
N ALA A 59 0.69 13.71 -5.13
CA ALA A 59 0.04 12.82 -4.17
C ALA A 59 -0.84 11.78 -4.88
N ALA A 60 -1.59 12.18 -5.91
CA ALA A 60 -2.50 11.29 -6.62
C ALA A 60 -1.76 10.12 -7.30
N ASP A 61 -0.57 10.36 -7.86
CA ASP A 61 0.23 9.30 -8.48
C ASP A 61 0.75 8.32 -7.44
N ALA A 62 1.25 8.83 -6.31
CA ALA A 62 1.64 7.99 -5.17
C ALA A 62 0.45 7.15 -4.68
N SER A 63 -0.74 7.75 -4.55
CA SER A 63 -1.95 7.04 -4.13
C SER A 63 -2.38 5.95 -5.12
N ARG A 64 -2.33 6.22 -6.43
CA ARG A 64 -2.64 5.20 -7.45
C ARG A 64 -1.66 4.03 -7.42
N ALA A 65 -0.36 4.32 -7.25
CA ALA A 65 0.65 3.28 -7.09
C ALA A 65 0.41 2.43 -5.83
N GLY A 66 0.05 3.07 -4.70
CA GLY A 66 -0.29 2.37 -3.46
C GLY A 66 -1.50 1.46 -3.60
N LEU A 67 -2.54 1.91 -4.33
CA LEU A 67 -3.72 1.09 -4.59
C LEU A 67 -3.40 -0.11 -5.49
N ALA A 68 -2.62 0.09 -6.55
CA ALA A 68 -2.21 -0.97 -7.46
C ALA A 68 -1.40 -2.04 -6.73
N TRP A 69 -0.37 -1.62 -5.98
CA TRP A 69 0.43 -2.53 -5.14
C TRP A 69 -0.43 -3.28 -4.11
N GLY A 70 -1.33 -2.57 -3.43
CA GLY A 70 -2.17 -3.17 -2.39
C GLY A 70 -3.08 -4.27 -2.95
N ARG A 71 -3.67 -4.03 -4.13
CA ARG A 71 -4.50 -5.04 -4.82
C ARG A 71 -3.70 -6.26 -5.22
N GLU A 72 -2.54 -6.06 -5.86
CA GLU A 72 -1.66 -7.15 -6.28
C GLU A 72 -1.20 -8.01 -5.10
N THR A 73 -0.82 -7.35 -4.00
CA THR A 73 -0.38 -8.03 -2.78
C THR A 73 -1.52 -8.85 -2.16
N ILE A 74 -2.73 -8.28 -2.08
CA ILE A 74 -3.91 -9.02 -1.59
C ILE A 74 -4.22 -10.22 -2.48
N ASP A 75 -4.19 -10.05 -3.80
CA ASP A 75 -4.48 -11.14 -4.73
C ASP A 75 -3.45 -12.28 -4.57
N ARG A 76 -2.18 -11.95 -4.34
CA ARG A 76 -1.12 -12.93 -4.04
C ARG A 76 -1.34 -13.63 -2.69
N LEU A 77 -1.72 -12.89 -1.64
CA LEU A 77 -2.01 -13.47 -0.32
C LEU A 77 -3.17 -14.48 -0.38
N ILE A 78 -4.22 -14.16 -1.14
CA ILE A 78 -5.36 -15.06 -1.34
C ILE A 78 -4.92 -16.31 -2.10
N ALA A 79 -4.18 -16.15 -3.20
CA ALA A 79 -3.69 -17.27 -4.00
C ALA A 79 -2.78 -18.21 -3.20
N ASN A 80 -1.85 -17.67 -2.41
CA ASN A 80 -0.95 -18.46 -1.56
C ASN A 80 -1.73 -19.27 -0.52
N ARG A 81 -2.71 -18.64 0.14
CA ARG A 81 -3.56 -19.32 1.12
C ARG A 81 -4.34 -20.48 0.50
N GLN A 82 -4.89 -20.29 -0.71
CA GLN A 82 -5.61 -21.34 -1.42
C GLN A 82 -4.70 -22.52 -1.76
N ALA A 83 -3.47 -22.24 -2.21
CA ALA A 83 -2.48 -23.28 -2.51
C ALA A 83 -2.05 -24.07 -1.26
N GLU A 84 -1.89 -23.40 -0.12
CA GLU A 84 -1.58 -24.05 1.16
C GLU A 84 -2.74 -24.93 1.66
N GLU A 85 -3.98 -24.45 1.50
CA GLU A 85 -5.19 -25.22 1.82
C GLU A 85 -5.27 -26.47 0.94
N GLU A 86 -5.12 -26.35 -0.39
CA GLU A 86 -5.12 -27.48 -1.33
C GLU A 86 -4.01 -28.51 -1.04
N ALA A 87 -2.80 -28.05 -0.70
CA ALA A 87 -1.68 -28.92 -0.33
C ALA A 87 -1.89 -29.63 1.02
N SER A 88 -2.72 -29.09 1.91
CA SER A 88 -3.04 -29.71 3.21
C SER A 88 -4.11 -30.80 3.11
N PHE A 89 -4.88 -30.85 2.01
CA PHE A 89 -5.90 -31.86 1.76
C PHE A 89 -5.46 -32.97 0.79
N SER A 90 -4.22 -32.90 0.27
CA SER A 90 -3.61 -33.89 -0.63
C SER A 90 -2.66 -34.82 0.12
#